data_AF-A0A383CXG8-F1
#
_entry.id   AF-A0A383CXG8-F1
#
_cell.length_a   1.000
_cell.length_b   1.000
_cell.length_c   1.000
_cell.angle_alpha   90.00
_cell.angle_beta   90.00
_cell.angle_gamma   90.00
#
_symmetry.space_group_name_H-M   'P 1'
#
loop_
_entity.id
_entity.type
_entity.pdbx_description
1 polymer ?
#
loop_
_entity_poly.entity_id
_entity_poly.type
_entity_poly.pdbx_seq_one_letter_code
_entity_poly.pdbx_strand_id
1 'polypeptide(L)'
;RLPSPARIEVVPIMPKLEFAGGLAFSTDGILYFANHLHPGTIGRYVVGKSGNPETFITLTDWMTSYGDRIPRAHGMRIDPAGHLVAAEVGTGKVIRISPEAEKIEVLADSYDGTLLSSVWDVAIGPNGEVYASSPKSGVIYLIRPQDGFVGVLNEGLVRARSLALTPDGRQLVAAEPDAGRIVLFDLREDNQPAAMRTLVDFSATGEEPNGLAFDEAMRLYVGLGDMGKIQVFDILKG
;
A
#
# COMPACT_ATOMS: atom_id res chain seq x y z
N ARG A 1 19.63 -14.29 -11.94
CA ARG A 1 20.37 -13.16 -12.54
C ARG A 1 19.35 -12.05 -12.72
N LEU A 2 19.52 -10.91 -12.03
CA LEU A 2 18.82 -9.67 -12.41
C LEU A 2 18.99 -9.47 -13.92
N PRO A 3 18.03 -8.87 -14.64
CA PRO A 3 18.27 -8.45 -16.01
C PRO A 3 19.62 -7.74 -16.04
N SER A 4 20.44 -8.08 -17.05
CA SER A 4 21.62 -7.28 -17.36
C SER A 4 21.18 -5.80 -17.31
N PRO A 5 21.96 -4.87 -16.74
CA PRO A 5 21.65 -3.44 -16.76
C PRO A 5 21.73 -2.94 -18.21
N ALA A 6 20.86 -3.44 -19.06
CA ALA A 6 20.51 -2.89 -20.36
C ALA A 6 19.81 -1.59 -20.02
N ARG A 7 20.61 -0.52 -19.99
CA ARG A 7 20.22 0.89 -19.82
C ARG A 7 18.90 1.08 -19.06
N ILE A 8 18.97 1.01 -17.74
CA ILE A 8 17.95 1.64 -16.91
C ILE A 8 18.11 3.14 -17.13
N GLU A 9 17.22 3.74 -17.91
CA GLU A 9 17.12 5.18 -17.98
C GLU A 9 16.37 5.66 -16.73
N VAL A 10 17.10 6.32 -15.84
CA VAL A 10 16.51 6.90 -14.63
C VAL A 10 16.00 8.28 -14.99
N VAL A 11 14.68 8.43 -15.08
CA VAL A 11 14.03 9.73 -15.23
C VAL A 11 13.61 10.21 -13.84
N PRO A 12 14.26 11.24 -13.26
CA PRO A 12 13.89 11.72 -11.95
C PRO A 12 12.52 12.41 -12.01
N ILE A 13 11.56 11.86 -11.27
CA ILE A 13 10.28 12.52 -11.01
C ILE A 13 10.33 13.00 -9.57
N MET A 14 10.45 14.31 -9.37
CA MET A 14 10.60 14.94 -8.05
C MET A 14 9.37 15.80 -7.74
N PRO A 15 8.24 15.18 -7.32
CA PRO A 15 7.14 15.97 -6.81
C PRO A 15 7.58 16.68 -5.52
N LYS A 16 7.03 17.88 -5.29
CA LYS A 16 7.17 18.53 -3.99
C LYS A 16 6.26 17.81 -2.99
N LEU A 17 6.88 17.14 -2.02
CA LEU A 17 6.22 16.43 -0.94
C LEU A 17 6.58 17.08 0.39
N GLU A 18 5.59 17.35 1.23
CA GLU A 18 5.86 17.74 2.62
C GLU A 18 6.17 16.52 3.50
N PHE A 19 5.59 15.36 3.15
CA PHE A 19 5.82 14.09 3.82
C PHE A 19 5.87 12.96 2.79
N ALA A 20 6.88 12.09 2.87
CA ALA A 20 6.91 10.90 2.02
C ALA A 20 5.73 9.99 2.37
N GLY A 21 5.09 9.42 1.35
CA GLY A 21 3.99 8.48 1.51
C GLY A 21 4.03 7.43 0.41
N GLY A 22 2.92 6.72 0.21
CA GLY A 22 2.82 5.72 -0.83
C GLY A 22 2.71 6.31 -2.22
N LEU A 23 3.03 5.46 -3.19
CA LEU A 23 2.88 5.70 -4.62
C LEU A 23 1.89 4.68 -5.19
N ALA A 24 1.16 5.06 -6.23
CA ALA A 24 0.42 4.14 -7.06
C ALA A 24 0.65 4.45 -8.54
N PHE A 25 0.71 3.41 -9.36
CA PHE A 25 0.81 3.54 -10.81
C PHE A 25 -0.45 2.97 -11.44
N SER A 26 -1.05 3.73 -12.35
CA SER A 26 -2.08 3.23 -13.24
C SER A 26 -1.49 2.66 -14.53
N THR A 27 -2.25 1.82 -15.21
CA THR A 27 -1.84 1.16 -16.46
C THR A 27 -1.76 2.12 -17.65
N ASP A 28 -2.41 3.28 -17.59
CA ASP A 28 -2.32 4.38 -18.56
C ASP A 28 -1.16 5.35 -18.27
N GLY A 29 -0.29 5.03 -17.31
CA GLY A 29 0.96 5.74 -17.07
C GLY A 29 0.84 6.96 -16.16
N ILE A 30 -0.18 7.00 -15.29
CA ILE A 30 -0.33 8.04 -14.27
C ILE A 30 0.31 7.55 -12.96
N LEU A 31 1.23 8.36 -12.44
CA LEU A 31 1.80 8.21 -11.10
C LEU A 31 1.00 9.04 -10.11
N TYR A 32 0.42 8.39 -9.11
CA TYR A 32 -0.20 9.02 -7.95
C TYR A 32 0.73 8.97 -6.75
N PHE A 33 0.72 10.02 -5.94
CA PHE A 33 1.58 10.12 -4.77
C PHE A 33 0.90 10.92 -3.66
N ALA A 34 1.05 10.46 -2.42
CA ALA A 34 0.42 11.07 -1.26
C ALA A 34 1.14 12.36 -0.83
N ASN A 35 0.41 13.25 -0.16
CA ASN A 35 0.87 14.49 0.47
C ASN A 35 1.55 15.47 -0.52
N HIS A 36 0.94 15.66 -1.69
CA HIS A 36 1.41 16.61 -2.69
C HIS A 36 1.26 18.05 -2.19
N LEU A 37 2.38 18.78 -2.04
CA LEU A 37 2.44 20.15 -1.52
C LEU A 37 2.12 20.28 -0.01
N HIS A 38 1.11 19.58 0.50
CA HIS A 38 0.76 19.56 1.93
C HIS A 38 0.09 18.24 2.35
N PRO A 39 0.02 17.90 3.65
CA PRO A 39 -0.72 16.75 4.13
C PRO A 39 -2.18 16.77 3.70
N GLY A 40 -2.70 15.59 3.33
CA GLY A 40 -4.11 15.41 2.98
C GLY A 40 -4.45 15.58 1.51
N THR A 41 -3.48 15.91 0.67
CA THR A 41 -3.65 15.88 -0.78
C THR A 41 -3.07 14.61 -1.38
N ILE A 42 -3.57 14.26 -2.56
CA ILE A 42 -2.95 13.29 -3.45
C ILE A 42 -2.63 14.06 -4.73
N GLY A 43 -1.40 13.91 -5.20
CA GLY A 43 -0.97 14.43 -6.49
C GLY A 43 -1.01 13.35 -7.55
N ARG A 44 -1.06 13.78 -8.82
CA ARG A 44 -0.87 12.91 -9.97
C ARG A 44 0.09 13.52 -10.99
N TYR A 45 0.75 12.66 -11.76
CA TYR A 45 1.65 13.05 -12.82
C TYR A 45 1.63 12.01 -13.95
N VAL A 46 1.45 12.46 -15.18
CA VAL A 46 1.51 11.58 -16.36
C VAL A 46 2.96 11.37 -16.75
N VAL A 47 3.45 10.14 -16.59
CA VAL A 47 4.85 9.81 -16.85
C VAL A 47 5.19 10.01 -18.33
N GLY A 48 6.34 10.62 -18.59
CA GLY A 48 6.82 10.92 -19.93
C GLY A 48 6.22 12.17 -20.57
N LYS A 49 5.25 12.85 -19.93
CA LYS A 49 4.76 14.15 -20.40
C LYS A 49 5.53 15.30 -19.76
N SER A 50 5.84 16.32 -20.55
CA SER A 50 6.37 17.58 -20.03
C SER A 50 5.30 18.30 -19.20
N GLY A 51 5.61 18.66 -17.96
CA GLY A 51 4.69 19.35 -17.07
C GLY A 51 5.09 19.16 -15.61
N ASN A 52 4.44 19.90 -14.72
CA ASN A 52 4.55 19.68 -13.28
C ASN A 52 3.47 18.69 -12.84
N PRO A 53 3.72 17.91 -11.77
CA PRO A 53 2.65 17.19 -11.09
C PRO A 53 1.53 18.14 -10.64
N GLU A 54 0.30 17.64 -10.62
CA GLU A 54 -0.89 18.40 -10.23
C GLU A 54 -1.59 17.75 -9.04
N THR A 55 -2.37 18.54 -8.29
CA THR A 55 -3.24 18.00 -7.25
C THR A 55 -4.38 17.22 -7.90
N PHE A 56 -4.46 15.93 -7.59
CA PHE A 56 -5.57 15.07 -8.00
C PHE A 56 -6.80 15.29 -7.12
N ILE A 57 -6.61 15.28 -5.80
CA ILE A 57 -7.69 15.49 -4.83
C ILE A 57 -7.14 16.01 -3.50
N THR A 58 -7.93 16.85 -2.83
CA THR A 58 -7.69 17.31 -1.46
C THR A 58 -8.68 16.64 -0.52
N LEU A 59 -8.24 15.66 0.27
CA LEU A 59 -9.11 14.80 1.07
C LEU A 59 -9.92 15.56 2.13
N THR A 60 -9.38 16.67 2.66
CA THR A 60 -10.08 17.52 3.64
C THR A 60 -11.28 18.26 3.08
N ASP A 61 -11.40 18.36 1.75
CA ASP A 61 -12.57 18.97 1.10
C ASP A 61 -13.75 17.98 1.05
N TRP A 62 -13.48 16.68 1.23
CA TRP A 62 -14.44 15.59 1.09
C TRP A 62 -14.73 14.85 2.41
N MET A 63 -13.82 14.93 3.37
CA MET A 63 -13.89 14.17 4.62
C MET A 63 -13.62 15.05 5.84
N THR A 64 -14.31 14.73 6.94
CA THR A 64 -14.24 15.48 8.19
C THR A 64 -12.98 15.14 8.99
N SER A 65 -12.30 16.17 9.48
CA SER A 65 -11.24 16.05 10.47
C SER A 65 -11.81 15.91 11.89
N TYR A 66 -11.17 15.12 12.74
CA TYR A 66 -11.57 14.93 14.14
C TYR A 66 -10.45 15.35 15.08
N GLY A 67 -10.60 16.50 15.74
CA GLY A 67 -9.53 17.05 16.59
C GLY A 67 -8.25 17.32 15.78
N ASP A 68 -7.16 16.66 16.16
CA ASP A 68 -5.86 16.71 15.47
C ASP A 68 -5.71 15.71 14.31
N ARG A 69 -6.73 14.87 14.08
CA ARG A 69 -6.74 13.86 13.03
C ARG A 69 -7.31 14.43 11.75
N ILE A 70 -6.42 14.81 10.84
CA ILE A 70 -6.74 15.25 9.47
C ILE A 70 -6.66 14.07 8.49
N PRO A 71 -7.59 13.94 7.52
CA PRO A 71 -7.51 12.92 6.49
C PRO A 71 -6.22 12.97 5.69
N ARG A 72 -5.52 11.84 5.55
CA ARG A 72 -4.27 11.72 4.78
C ARG A 72 -4.15 10.35 4.14
N ALA A 73 -3.78 10.31 2.86
CA ALA A 73 -3.41 9.05 2.21
C ALA A 73 -1.99 8.63 2.62
N HIS A 74 -1.75 7.33 2.67
CA HIS A 74 -0.40 6.76 2.75
C HIS A 74 -0.20 5.77 1.61
N GLY A 75 -0.42 4.47 1.83
CA GLY A 75 -0.34 3.47 0.78
C GLY A 75 -1.58 3.47 -0.13
N MET A 76 -1.37 3.27 -1.43
CA MET A 76 -2.41 3.40 -2.44
C MET A 76 -2.21 2.39 -3.57
N ARG A 77 -3.30 1.94 -4.19
CA ARG A 77 -3.29 1.06 -5.37
C ARG A 77 -4.43 1.44 -6.31
N ILE A 78 -4.27 1.17 -7.60
CA ILE A 78 -5.31 1.35 -8.61
C ILE A 78 -6.08 0.03 -8.74
N ASP A 79 -7.40 0.07 -8.64
CA ASP A 79 -8.25 -1.09 -8.90
C ASP A 79 -8.43 -1.32 -10.42
N PRO A 80 -8.91 -2.51 -10.85
CA PRO A 80 -9.09 -2.81 -12.27
C PRO A 80 -10.06 -1.88 -13.01
N ALA A 81 -10.91 -1.13 -12.30
CA ALA A 81 -11.81 -0.14 -12.87
C ALA A 81 -11.21 1.28 -12.90
N GLY A 82 -9.94 1.43 -12.51
CA GLY A 82 -9.20 2.69 -12.53
C GLY A 82 -9.40 3.56 -11.28
N HIS A 83 -10.13 3.08 -10.26
CA HIS A 83 -10.28 3.85 -9.02
C HIS A 83 -9.01 3.77 -8.19
N LEU A 84 -8.70 4.87 -7.49
CA LEU A 84 -7.61 4.89 -6.53
C LEU A 84 -8.12 4.42 -5.16
N VAL A 85 -7.68 3.26 -4.72
CA VAL A 85 -7.91 2.75 -3.36
C VAL A 85 -6.76 3.20 -2.47
N ALA A 86 -7.07 3.83 -1.35
CA ALA A 86 -6.08 4.40 -0.45
C ALA A 86 -6.31 3.98 1.01
N ALA A 87 -5.20 3.67 1.68
CA ALA A 87 -5.11 3.72 3.13
C ALA A 87 -5.16 5.18 3.59
N GLU A 88 -6.26 5.56 4.24
CA GLU A 88 -6.41 6.86 4.87
C GLU A 88 -5.93 6.76 6.33
N VAL A 89 -4.70 7.20 6.58
CA VAL A 89 -3.96 7.00 7.84
C VAL A 89 -4.37 7.95 8.95
N GLY A 90 -4.91 9.12 8.61
CA GLY A 90 -5.23 10.19 9.54
C GLY A 90 -6.46 9.90 10.39
N THR A 91 -7.61 9.70 9.75
CA THR A 91 -8.86 9.37 10.45
C THR A 91 -9.09 7.87 10.58
N GLY A 92 -8.41 7.05 9.76
CA GLY A 92 -8.41 5.60 9.85
C GLY A 92 -9.53 5.00 9.01
N LYS A 93 -9.35 5.02 7.70
CA LYS A 93 -10.30 4.44 6.73
C LYS A 93 -9.56 3.76 5.59
N VAL A 94 -10.26 2.87 4.90
CA VAL A 94 -9.91 2.48 3.54
C VAL A 94 -10.91 3.17 2.62
N ILE A 95 -10.41 3.98 1.70
CA ILE A 95 -11.23 4.78 0.79
C ILE A 95 -10.98 4.39 -0.66
N ARG A 96 -11.99 4.60 -1.51
CA ARG A 96 -11.91 4.46 -2.96
C ARG A 96 -12.32 5.77 -3.62
N ILE A 97 -11.48 6.27 -4.51
CA ILE A 97 -11.65 7.56 -5.18
C ILE A 97 -11.86 7.31 -6.66
N SER A 98 -12.89 7.92 -7.26
CA SER A 98 -13.16 7.78 -8.69
C SER A 98 -12.01 8.30 -9.55
N PRO A 99 -11.83 7.79 -10.79
CA PRO A 99 -10.71 8.16 -11.66
C PRO A 99 -10.58 9.68 -11.90
N GLU A 100 -11.70 10.40 -11.88
CA GLU A 100 -11.77 11.86 -12.09
C GLU A 100 -11.90 12.66 -10.78
N ALA A 101 -11.66 12.03 -9.62
CA ALA A 101 -11.74 12.66 -8.30
C ALA A 101 -13.09 13.34 -7.96
N GLU A 102 -14.19 12.85 -8.56
CA GLU A 102 -15.54 13.38 -8.35
C GLU A 102 -16.33 12.66 -7.23
N LYS A 103 -15.78 11.57 -6.68
CA LYS A 103 -16.42 10.79 -5.61
C LYS A 103 -15.39 10.10 -4.74
N ILE A 104 -15.64 10.12 -3.43
CA ILE A 104 -14.99 9.23 -2.45
C ILE A 104 -16.04 8.26 -1.89
N GLU A 105 -15.67 6.99 -1.81
CA GLU A 105 -16.40 5.94 -1.11
C GLU A 105 -15.55 5.41 0.04
N VAL A 106 -16.17 5.18 1.20
CA VAL A 106 -15.51 4.52 2.33
C VAL A 106 -15.77 3.02 2.21
N LEU A 107 -14.72 2.25 1.95
CA LEU A 107 -14.81 0.78 1.84
C LEU A 107 -14.86 0.11 3.22
N ALA A 108 -14.12 0.67 4.19
CA ALA A 108 -14.16 0.25 5.58
C ALA A 108 -13.66 1.37 6.50
N ASP A 109 -14.27 1.52 7.66
CA ASP A 109 -13.82 2.44 8.71
C ASP A 109 -13.96 1.90 10.14
N SER A 110 -14.49 0.69 10.29
CA SER A 110 -14.60 0.01 11.57
C SER A 110 -14.55 -1.50 11.41
N TYR A 111 -14.19 -2.17 12.49
CA TYR A 111 -14.25 -3.62 12.65
C TYR A 111 -14.59 -3.94 14.11
N ASP A 112 -15.50 -4.89 14.33
CA ASP A 112 -15.92 -5.36 15.66
C ASP A 112 -16.25 -4.22 16.65
N GLY A 113 -17.07 -3.26 16.19
CA GLY A 113 -17.49 -2.10 16.99
C GLY A 113 -16.43 -1.04 17.25
N THR A 114 -15.21 -1.20 16.72
CA THR A 114 -14.10 -0.27 16.91
C THR A 114 -13.69 0.38 15.58
N LEU A 115 -13.41 1.68 15.59
CA LEU A 115 -12.89 2.37 14.41
C LEU A 115 -11.55 1.79 13.99
N LEU A 116 -11.33 1.66 12.68
CA LEU A 116 -10.00 1.38 12.17
C LEU A 116 -9.07 2.52 12.62
N SER A 117 -7.86 2.16 13.02
CA SER A 117 -6.84 3.14 13.41
C SER A 117 -5.55 2.85 12.67
N SER A 118 -4.83 3.91 12.28
CA SER A 118 -3.51 3.77 11.68
C SER A 118 -3.49 2.87 10.43
N VAL A 119 -4.45 3.00 9.51
CA VAL A 119 -4.40 2.26 8.23
C VAL A 119 -3.22 2.78 7.41
N TRP A 120 -2.24 1.95 7.04
CA TRP A 120 -0.97 2.41 6.45
C TRP A 120 -0.79 2.05 4.98
N ASP A 121 -1.17 0.86 4.58
CA ASP A 121 -1.04 0.41 3.20
C ASP A 121 -2.20 -0.48 2.78
N VAL A 122 -2.39 -0.60 1.48
CA VAL A 122 -3.40 -1.45 0.87
C VAL A 122 -2.81 -2.32 -0.23
N ALA A 123 -3.34 -3.53 -0.37
CA ALA A 123 -3.18 -4.38 -1.54
C ALA A 123 -4.56 -4.80 -2.04
N ILE A 124 -4.71 -4.98 -3.36
CA ILE A 124 -5.99 -5.35 -3.98
C ILE A 124 -5.84 -6.76 -4.55
N GLY A 125 -6.70 -7.67 -4.10
CA GLY A 125 -6.78 -9.04 -4.59
C GLY A 125 -7.48 -9.16 -5.96
N PRO A 126 -7.35 -10.31 -6.63
CA PRO A 126 -7.87 -10.51 -7.99
C PRO A 126 -9.40 -10.41 -8.09
N ASN A 127 -10.15 -10.61 -6.99
CA ASN A 127 -11.61 -10.50 -6.98
C ASN A 127 -12.11 -9.16 -6.42
N GLY A 128 -11.22 -8.16 -6.27
CA GLY A 128 -11.55 -6.83 -5.78
C GLY A 128 -11.58 -6.70 -4.25
N GLU A 129 -11.23 -7.76 -3.52
CA GLU A 129 -10.95 -7.67 -2.09
C GLU A 129 -9.77 -6.74 -1.82
N VAL A 130 -9.80 -6.05 -0.68
CA VAL A 130 -8.75 -5.12 -0.26
C VAL A 130 -8.16 -5.63 1.04
N TYR A 131 -6.85 -5.81 1.05
CA TYR A 131 -6.06 -6.06 2.25
C TYR A 131 -5.53 -4.73 2.77
N ALA A 132 -5.73 -4.43 4.04
CA ALA A 132 -5.32 -3.15 4.62
C ALA A 132 -4.53 -3.34 5.92
N SER A 133 -3.31 -2.80 5.99
CA SER A 133 -2.45 -2.91 7.16
C SER A 133 -2.82 -1.87 8.23
N SER A 134 -2.83 -2.28 9.49
CA SER A 134 -3.00 -1.40 10.65
C SER A 134 -1.91 -1.70 11.69
N PRO A 135 -0.73 -1.03 11.59
CA PRO A 135 0.42 -1.34 12.41
C PRO A 135 0.15 -1.20 13.91
N LYS A 136 -0.63 -0.18 14.32
CA LYS A 136 -0.92 0.04 15.74
C LYS A 136 -1.75 -1.09 16.36
N SER A 137 -2.64 -1.71 15.59
CA SER A 137 -3.45 -2.84 16.06
C SER A 137 -2.78 -4.20 15.82
N GLY A 138 -1.75 -4.25 14.96
CA GLY A 138 -1.10 -5.51 14.57
C GLY A 138 -1.96 -6.35 13.63
N VAL A 139 -2.91 -5.73 12.93
CA VAL A 139 -3.90 -6.41 12.08
C VAL A 139 -3.69 -6.06 10.62
N ILE A 140 -3.89 -7.05 9.75
CA ILE A 140 -4.22 -6.87 8.34
C ILE A 140 -5.71 -7.19 8.17
N TYR A 141 -6.49 -6.20 7.77
CA TYR A 141 -7.91 -6.37 7.49
C TYR A 141 -8.10 -6.95 6.09
N LEU A 142 -9.05 -7.89 5.95
CA LEU A 142 -9.61 -8.33 4.67
C LEU A 142 -10.96 -7.65 4.49
N ILE A 143 -11.08 -6.84 3.44
CA ILE A 143 -12.28 -6.08 3.12
C ILE A 143 -12.82 -6.59 1.79
N ARG A 144 -14.11 -6.93 1.73
CA ARG A 144 -14.82 -7.25 0.49
C ARG A 144 -15.88 -6.18 0.22
N PRO A 145 -15.59 -5.21 -0.66
CA PRO A 145 -16.53 -4.12 -0.94
C PRO A 145 -17.90 -4.58 -1.45
N GLN A 146 -17.95 -5.72 -2.16
CA GLN A 146 -19.15 -6.23 -2.81
C GLN A 146 -20.24 -6.69 -1.84
N ASP A 147 -19.86 -7.17 -0.65
CA ASP A 147 -20.78 -7.68 0.37
C ASP A 147 -20.65 -6.94 1.71
N GLY A 148 -19.73 -5.97 1.79
CA GLY A 148 -19.47 -5.18 2.99
C GLY A 148 -18.73 -5.93 4.10
N PHE A 149 -18.17 -7.11 3.81
CA PHE A 149 -17.45 -7.88 4.80
C PHE A 149 -16.12 -7.19 5.18
N VAL A 150 -15.84 -7.15 6.49
CA VAL A 150 -14.55 -6.78 7.06
C VAL A 150 -14.15 -7.87 8.05
N GLY A 151 -12.97 -8.46 7.85
CA GLY A 151 -12.41 -9.50 8.70
C GLY A 151 -10.92 -9.28 8.97
N VAL A 152 -10.32 -10.18 9.74
CA VAL A 152 -8.89 -10.17 10.08
C VAL A 152 -8.18 -11.31 9.38
N LEU A 153 -7.06 -11.01 8.71
CA LEU A 153 -6.28 -11.99 7.95
C LEU A 153 -5.26 -12.74 8.81
N ASN A 154 -4.85 -12.21 9.97
CA ASN A 154 -3.70 -12.72 10.73
C ASN A 154 -4.03 -12.93 12.21
N GLU A 155 -3.29 -13.83 12.86
CA GLU A 155 -3.36 -14.02 14.32
C GLU A 155 -2.18 -13.40 15.09
N GLY A 156 -1.13 -12.95 14.38
CA GLY A 156 0.02 -12.33 15.05
C GLY A 156 0.97 -11.61 14.10
N LEU A 157 1.01 -10.28 14.19
CA LEU A 157 1.98 -9.44 13.51
C LEU A 157 2.52 -8.37 14.45
N VAL A 158 3.77 -8.00 14.22
CA VAL A 158 4.48 -6.89 14.82
C VAL A 158 4.42 -5.72 13.85
N ARG A 159 3.35 -4.92 13.99
CA ARG A 159 3.23 -3.61 13.35
C ARG A 159 3.52 -3.65 11.84
N ALA A 160 2.92 -4.61 11.13
CA ALA A 160 3.04 -4.71 9.69
C ALA A 160 2.57 -3.42 9.00
N ARG A 161 3.40 -2.87 8.11
CA ARG A 161 3.20 -1.54 7.51
C ARG A 161 2.88 -1.63 6.03
N SER A 162 3.77 -2.20 5.22
CA SER A 162 3.55 -2.28 3.77
C SER A 162 3.08 -3.65 3.33
N LEU A 163 2.30 -3.65 2.24
CA LEU A 163 1.67 -4.83 1.67
C LEU A 163 1.95 -4.91 0.17
N ALA A 164 2.18 -6.13 -0.32
CA ALA A 164 2.24 -6.42 -1.75
C ALA A 164 1.62 -7.78 -2.04
N LEU A 165 0.73 -7.84 -3.01
CA LEU A 165 0.19 -9.10 -3.52
C LEU A 165 1.16 -9.69 -4.54
N THR A 166 1.33 -11.01 -4.55
CA THR A 166 2.04 -11.68 -5.64
C THR A 166 1.29 -11.49 -6.96
N PRO A 167 2.01 -11.40 -8.10
CA PRO A 167 1.40 -11.28 -9.43
C PRO A 167 0.34 -12.33 -9.77
N ASP A 168 0.45 -13.55 -9.23
CA ASP A 168 -0.54 -14.61 -9.40
C ASP A 168 -1.77 -14.49 -8.49
N GLY A 169 -1.78 -13.51 -7.59
CA GLY A 169 -2.86 -13.22 -6.63
C GLY A 169 -2.99 -14.22 -5.49
N ARG A 170 -2.08 -15.19 -5.35
CA ARG A 170 -2.22 -16.30 -4.41
C ARG A 170 -1.64 -16.02 -3.03
N GLN A 171 -0.74 -15.04 -2.92
CA GLN A 171 -0.05 -14.75 -1.68
C GLN A 171 0.01 -13.24 -1.43
N LEU A 172 -0.04 -12.88 -0.14
CA LEU A 172 0.21 -11.52 0.31
C LEU A 172 1.54 -11.48 1.05
N VAL A 173 2.35 -10.48 0.76
CA VAL A 173 3.59 -10.18 1.49
C VAL A 173 3.36 -8.95 2.34
N ALA A 174 3.78 -9.02 3.61
CA ALA A 174 3.77 -7.90 4.53
C ALA A 174 5.19 -7.60 5.03
N ALA A 175 5.51 -6.32 5.18
CA ALA A 175 6.74 -5.87 5.83
C ALA A 175 6.45 -5.47 7.27
N GLU A 176 7.27 -5.97 8.20
CA GLU A 176 7.31 -5.59 9.61
C GLU A 176 8.67 -4.92 9.88
N PRO A 177 8.84 -3.62 9.59
CA PRO A 177 10.14 -2.99 9.69
C PRO A 177 10.71 -3.07 11.12
N ASP A 178 9.86 -2.84 12.12
CA ASP A 178 10.24 -2.86 13.55
C ASP A 178 10.72 -4.25 14.02
N ALA A 179 10.31 -5.33 13.33
CA ALA A 179 10.78 -6.68 13.60
C ALA A 179 11.90 -7.14 12.64
N GLY A 180 12.22 -6.34 11.62
CA GLY A 180 13.13 -6.72 10.55
C GLY A 180 12.62 -7.92 9.74
N ARG A 181 11.31 -8.08 9.53
CA ARG A 181 10.75 -9.26 8.86
C ARG A 181 9.98 -8.92 7.60
N ILE A 182 10.08 -9.81 6.62
CA ILE A 182 9.10 -9.96 5.55
C ILE A 182 8.30 -11.22 5.85
N VAL A 183 6.98 -11.10 5.92
CA VAL A 183 6.06 -12.19 6.21
C VAL A 183 5.24 -12.49 4.97
N LEU A 184 5.10 -13.77 4.64
CA LEU A 184 4.28 -14.25 3.53
C LEU A 184 3.03 -14.93 4.08
N PHE A 185 1.88 -14.62 3.48
CA PHE A 185 0.58 -15.23 3.74
C PHE A 185 0.15 -16.05 2.53
N ASP A 186 -0.25 -17.30 2.77
CA ASP A 186 -0.92 -18.12 1.76
C ASP A 186 -2.42 -17.81 1.81
N LEU A 187 -2.92 -17.07 0.80
CA LEU A 187 -4.29 -16.57 0.79
C LEU A 187 -5.29 -17.70 0.54
N ARG A 188 -6.45 -17.60 1.18
CA ARG A 188 -7.52 -18.60 1.15
C ARG A 188 -8.86 -17.88 0.98
N GLU A 189 -9.84 -18.59 0.42
CA GLU A 189 -11.19 -18.06 0.20
C GLU A 189 -12.11 -18.22 1.42
N ASP A 190 -11.68 -18.94 2.46
CA ASP A 190 -12.52 -19.39 3.58
C ASP A 190 -12.68 -18.37 4.73
N ASN A 191 -12.27 -17.11 4.52
CA ASN A 191 -12.31 -16.00 5.49
C ASN A 191 -11.59 -16.26 6.82
N GLN A 192 -10.89 -17.39 6.94
CA GLN A 192 -10.08 -17.70 8.10
C GLN A 192 -8.75 -16.95 8.02
N PRO A 193 -8.07 -16.74 9.16
CA PRO A 193 -6.71 -16.26 9.16
C PRO A 193 -5.84 -17.09 8.22
N ALA A 194 -5.09 -16.42 7.36
CA ALA A 194 -4.21 -17.07 6.40
C ALA A 194 -3.00 -17.67 7.12
N ALA A 195 -2.53 -18.82 6.64
CA ALA A 195 -1.28 -19.39 7.10
C ALA A 195 -0.13 -18.44 6.76
N MET A 196 0.76 -18.18 7.72
CA MET A 196 1.84 -17.21 7.55
C MET A 196 3.20 -17.78 7.95
N ARG A 197 4.26 -17.29 7.29
CA ARG A 197 5.65 -17.63 7.61
C ARG A 197 6.58 -16.45 7.33
N THR A 198 7.67 -16.35 8.08
CA THR A 198 8.76 -15.43 7.74
C THR A 198 9.38 -15.87 6.42
N LEU A 199 9.37 -14.98 5.44
CA LEU A 199 10.01 -15.15 4.13
C LEU A 199 11.45 -14.67 4.16
N VAL A 200 11.70 -13.51 4.77
CA VAL A 200 13.04 -12.93 4.93
C VAL A 200 13.18 -12.38 6.35
N ASP A 201 14.31 -12.65 6.97
CA ASP A 201 14.65 -12.19 8.32
C ASP A 201 15.90 -11.31 8.26
N PHE A 202 15.71 -10.02 8.51
CA PHE A 202 16.72 -8.97 8.58
C PHE A 202 17.16 -8.67 10.02
N SER A 203 16.60 -9.34 11.04
CA SER A 203 16.86 -9.03 12.44
C SER A 203 18.35 -9.11 12.81
N ALA A 204 19.10 -10.02 12.19
CA ALA A 204 20.55 -10.15 12.38
C ALA A 204 21.34 -8.97 11.79
N THR A 205 20.80 -8.30 10.77
CA THR A 205 21.43 -7.18 10.06
C THR A 205 20.96 -5.82 10.55
N GLY A 206 19.82 -5.76 11.25
CA GLY A 206 19.19 -4.52 11.68
C GLY A 206 18.53 -3.73 10.54
N GLU A 207 18.36 -4.34 9.36
CA GLU A 207 17.75 -3.68 8.21
C GLU A 207 16.22 -3.64 8.36
N GLU A 208 15.62 -2.48 8.08
CA GLU A 208 14.18 -2.26 8.24
C GLU A 208 13.46 -2.30 6.88
N PRO A 209 12.79 -3.42 6.53
CA PRO A 209 12.02 -3.48 5.30
C PRO A 209 10.81 -2.55 5.38
N ASN A 210 10.73 -1.54 4.51
CA ASN A 210 9.63 -0.60 4.47
C ASN A 210 8.77 -0.81 3.23
N GLY A 211 9.21 -0.37 2.04
CA GLY A 211 8.41 -0.47 0.82
C GLY A 211 8.49 -1.85 0.16
N LEU A 212 7.37 -2.34 -0.38
CA LEU A 212 7.28 -3.61 -1.11
C LEU A 212 6.66 -3.43 -2.49
N ALA A 213 7.23 -4.08 -3.50
CA ALA A 213 6.63 -4.17 -4.83
C ALA A 213 7.03 -5.48 -5.51
N PHE A 214 6.16 -5.99 -6.37
CA PHE A 214 6.47 -7.11 -7.26
C PHE A 214 6.60 -6.63 -8.70
N ASP A 215 7.38 -7.36 -9.48
CA ASP A 215 7.25 -7.35 -10.92
C ASP A 215 6.53 -8.59 -11.44
N GLU A 216 6.25 -8.61 -12.74
CA GLU A 216 5.54 -9.71 -13.43
C GLU A 216 6.31 -11.06 -13.38
N ALA A 217 7.61 -11.04 -13.08
CA ALA A 217 8.45 -12.23 -13.00
C ALA A 217 8.53 -12.79 -11.56
N MET A 218 7.62 -12.38 -10.67
CA MET A 218 7.59 -12.78 -9.26
C MET A 218 8.86 -12.37 -8.49
N ARG A 219 9.48 -11.24 -8.84
CA ARG A 219 10.60 -10.71 -8.05
C ARG A 219 10.09 -9.69 -7.05
N LEU A 220 10.41 -9.90 -5.78
CA LEU A 220 10.07 -8.97 -4.70
C LEU A 220 11.15 -7.90 -4.58
N TYR A 221 10.76 -6.64 -4.72
CA TYR A 221 11.59 -5.47 -4.46
C TYR A 221 11.27 -4.96 -3.05
N VAL A 222 12.30 -4.83 -2.23
CA VAL A 222 12.21 -4.39 -0.83
C VAL A 222 13.01 -3.11 -0.67
N GLY A 223 12.33 -2.01 -0.38
CA GLY A 223 12.96 -0.74 -0.01
C GLY A 223 13.36 -0.77 1.46
N LEU A 224 14.67 -0.66 1.73
CA LEU A 224 15.24 -0.74 3.07
C LEU A 224 15.41 0.65 3.70
N GLY A 225 14.29 1.36 3.84
CA GLY A 225 14.14 2.61 4.60
C GLY A 225 15.32 3.58 4.50
N ASP A 226 15.85 3.96 5.67
CA ASP A 226 16.89 4.98 5.85
C ASP A 226 18.25 4.62 5.25
N MET A 227 18.44 3.38 4.80
CA MET A 227 19.70 2.99 4.14
C MET A 227 19.74 3.37 2.67
N GLY A 228 18.62 3.81 2.08
CA GLY A 228 18.55 4.20 0.67
C GLY A 228 18.85 3.06 -0.31
N LYS A 229 18.58 1.81 0.08
CA LYS A 229 18.81 0.61 -0.73
C LYS A 229 17.50 -0.03 -1.14
N ILE A 230 17.51 -0.65 -2.32
CA ILE A 230 16.47 -1.60 -2.76
C ILE A 230 17.13 -2.96 -2.91
N GLN A 231 16.61 -3.96 -2.22
CA GLN A 231 17.01 -5.36 -2.38
C GLN A 231 15.97 -6.13 -3.17
N VAL A 232 16.42 -7.07 -4.00
CA VAL A 232 15.55 -7.84 -4.89
C VAL A 232 15.68 -9.33 -4.59
N PHE A 233 14.54 -10.00 -4.36
CA PHE A 233 14.45 -11.42 -4.06
C PHE A 233 13.68 -12.15 -5.16
N ASP A 234 14.16 -13.32 -5.56
CA ASP A 234 13.47 -14.21 -6.49
C ASP A 234 12.73 -15.28 -5.67
N ILE A 235 11.49 -15.00 -5.31
CA ILE A 235 10.72 -15.86 -4.38
C ILE A 235 10.40 -17.25 -4.96
N LEU A 236 10.52 -17.45 -6.27
CA LEU A 236 10.34 -18.78 -6.88
C LEU A 236 11.54 -19.70 -6.68
N LYS A 237 12.72 -19.15 -6.33
CA LYS A 237 13.96 -19.93 -6.21
C LYS A 237 14.38 -20.24 -4.78
N GLY A 238 13.61 -19.78 -3.78
CA GLY A 238 14.00 -19.81 -2.37
C GLY A 238 15.23 -18.94 -2.11
#